data_AF-A0A7H8QXZ2-F1
#
_entry.id   AF-A0A7H8QXZ2-F1
#
_cell.length_a   1.000
_cell.length_b   1.000
_cell.length_c   1.000
_cell.angle_alpha   90.00
_cell.angle_beta   90.00
_cell.angle_gamma   90.00
#
_symmetry.space_group_name_H-M   'P 1'
#
loop_
_entity.id
_entity.type
_entity.pdbx_description
1 polymer ?
#
loop_
_entity_poly.entity_id
_entity_poly.type
_entity_poly.pdbx_seq_one_letter_code
_entity_poly.pdbx_strand_id
1 'polypeptide(L)'
;MHGGYWTRRDDAAKKPHIMLAVKHNVAGDERLLKGDVLVILAALKTRMEWAKLQKHIIIPIMLFSFMGHHVKIIEGYHDGDRPPKPFVRV
;
A
#
# COMPACT_ATOMS: atom_id res chain seq x y z
N MET A 1 9.14 24.88 9.51
CA MET A 1 8.45 23.61 9.20
C MET A 1 9.19 22.96 8.05
N HIS A 2 9.93 21.86 8.29
CA HIS A 2 10.77 21.23 7.26
C HIS A 2 9.90 20.30 6.40
N GLY A 3 9.71 20.69 5.13
CA GLY A 3 8.98 19.90 4.14
C GLY A 3 9.78 18.68 3.71
N GLY A 4 9.14 17.50 3.76
CA GLY A 4 9.66 16.29 3.14
C GLY A 4 9.20 16.21 1.69
N TYR A 5 10.13 16.20 0.75
CA TYR A 5 9.86 15.90 -0.65
C TYR A 5 10.08 14.40 -0.88
N TRP A 6 9.09 13.74 -1.48
CA TRP A 6 9.16 12.34 -1.83
C TRP A 6 10.09 12.14 -3.03
N THR A 7 11.27 11.55 -2.83
CA THR A 7 12.15 11.14 -3.92
C THR A 7 11.84 9.69 -4.31
N ARG A 8 11.38 9.52 -5.55
CA ARG A 8 11.13 8.20 -6.15
C ARG A 8 12.45 7.61 -6.61
N ARG A 9 12.82 6.42 -6.13
CA ARG A 9 14.00 5.73 -6.66
C ARG A 9 13.79 5.35 -8.13
N ASP A 10 14.82 5.58 -8.94
CA ASP A 10 14.80 5.33 -10.39
C ASP A 10 14.67 3.83 -10.76
N ASP A 11 14.93 2.92 -9.81
CA ASP A 11 14.73 1.47 -9.97
C ASP A 11 13.29 1.00 -9.68
N ALA A 12 12.36 1.91 -9.38
CA ALA A 12 10.97 1.58 -9.04
C ALA A 12 10.21 0.79 -10.14
N ALA A 13 10.70 0.84 -11.38
CA ALA A 13 10.19 0.01 -12.47
C ALA A 13 10.59 -1.48 -12.33
N LYS A 14 11.72 -1.79 -11.70
CA LYS A 14 12.21 -3.16 -11.49
C LYS A 14 11.70 -3.79 -10.19
N LYS A 15 11.24 -2.98 -9.23
CA LYS A 15 10.69 -3.41 -7.93
C LYS A 15 9.40 -2.63 -7.66
N PRO A 16 8.24 -3.08 -8.15
CA PRO A 16 7.00 -2.30 -8.11
C PRO A 16 6.37 -2.20 -6.70
N HIS A 17 7.12 -2.53 -5.64
CA HIS A 17 6.64 -2.51 -4.27
C HIS A 17 6.43 -1.05 -3.83
N ILE A 18 5.35 -0.80 -3.09
CA ILE A 18 5.10 0.50 -2.47
C ILE A 18 5.06 0.31 -0.97
N MET A 19 5.75 1.21 -0.27
CA MET A 19 5.62 1.38 1.17
C MET A 19 4.99 2.73 1.44
N LEU A 20 3.94 2.75 2.26
CA LEU A 20 3.19 3.95 2.65
C LEU A 20 3.13 4.02 4.17
N ALA A 21 3.13 5.23 4.70
CA ALA A 21 2.88 5.49 6.11
C ALA A 21 1.77 6.54 6.21
N VAL A 22 0.75 6.28 7.03
CA VAL A 22 -0.35 7.20 7.26
C VAL A 22 -0.56 7.38 8.76
N LYS A 23 -0.79 8.61 9.19
CA LYS A 23 -1.09 8.94 10.58
C LYS A 23 -2.56 9.36 10.69
N HIS A 24 -3.30 8.67 11.52
CA HIS A 24 -4.68 8.98 11.87
C HIS A 24 -4.73 9.67 13.23
N ASN A 25 -5.60 10.66 13.35
CA ASN A 25 -5.89 11.33 14.63
C ASN A 25 -7.08 10.64 15.33
N VAL A 26 -6.95 9.34 15.57
CA VAL A 26 -7.97 8.52 16.25
C VAL A 26 -7.30 7.64 17.30
N ALA A 27 -8.07 7.25 18.32
CA ALA A 27 -7.62 6.23 19.25
C ALA A 27 -7.41 4.91 18.50
N GLY A 28 -6.35 4.19 18.86
CA GLY A 28 -6.04 2.91 18.24
C GLY A 28 -6.99 1.82 18.68
N ASP A 29 -7.49 1.06 17.71
CA ASP A 29 -8.17 -0.20 17.90
C ASP A 29 -7.79 -1.19 16.78
N GLU A 30 -8.32 -2.41 16.84
CA GLU A 30 -8.07 -3.45 15.84
C GLU A 30 -8.88 -3.27 14.55
N ARG A 31 -9.81 -2.30 14.49
CA ARG A 31 -10.72 -2.16 13.35
C ARG A 31 -9.97 -1.57 12.15
N LEU A 32 -10.35 -2.01 10.96
CA LEU A 32 -9.81 -1.44 9.73
C LEU A 32 -10.39 -0.03 9.53
N LEU A 33 -9.51 0.97 9.40
CA LEU A 33 -9.96 2.34 9.18
C LEU A 33 -10.30 2.55 7.71
N LYS A 34 -11.38 3.29 7.45
CA LYS A 34 -11.74 3.74 6.08
C LYS A 34 -10.57 4.47 5.41
N GLY A 35 -9.80 5.25 6.18
CA GLY A 35 -8.62 5.95 5.68
C GLY A 35 -7.54 5.00 5.15
N ASP A 36 -7.29 3.87 5.83
CA ASP A 36 -6.32 2.88 5.38
C ASP A 36 -6.72 2.27 4.04
N VAL A 37 -8.00 1.90 3.91
CA VAL A 37 -8.56 1.33 2.68
C VAL A 37 -8.46 2.32 1.53
N LEU A 38 -8.83 3.59 1.76
CA LEU A 38 -8.76 4.63 0.74
C LEU A 38 -7.31 4.88 0.27
N VAL A 39 -6.34 4.87 1.18
CA VAL A 39 -4.92 5.02 0.84
C VAL A 39 -4.43 3.87 -0.04
N ILE A 40 -4.79 2.63 0.31
CA ILE A 40 -4.45 1.44 -0.49
C ILE A 40 -5.09 1.53 -1.88
N LEU A 41 -6.39 1.84 -1.96
CA LEU A 41 -7.10 1.97 -3.23
C LEU A 41 -6.54 3.08 -4.11
N ALA A 42 -6.22 4.25 -3.53
CA ALA A 42 -5.60 5.34 -4.25
C ALA A 42 -4.23 4.93 -4.81
N ALA A 43 -3.41 4.27 -4.00
CA ALA A 43 -2.09 3.79 -4.43
C ALA A 43 -2.19 2.72 -5.52
N LEU A 44 -3.14 1.79 -5.43
CA LEU A 44 -3.43 0.81 -6.50
C LEU A 44 -3.86 1.53 -7.79
N LYS A 45 -4.83 2.44 -7.71
CA LYS A 45 -5.34 3.19 -8.87
C LYS A 45 -4.24 3.98 -9.55
N THR A 46 -3.46 4.76 -8.80
CA THR A 46 -2.34 5.54 -9.34
C THR A 46 -1.29 4.66 -10.01
N ARG A 47 -1.05 3.46 -9.47
CA ARG A 47 -0.13 2.51 -10.11
C ARG A 47 -0.68 1.93 -11.41
N MET A 48 -1.96 1.54 -11.43
CA MET A 48 -2.61 0.98 -12.62
C MET A 48 -2.70 1.99 -13.76
N GLU A 49 -2.94 3.26 -13.43
CA GLU A 49 -2.99 4.37 -14.41
C GLU A 49 -1.59 4.72 -14.96
N TRP A 50 -0.51 4.28 -14.32
CA TRP A 50 0.84 4.59 -14.79
C TRP A 50 1.28 3.68 -15.93
N ALA A 51 1.36 4.23 -17.14
CA ALA A 51 1.82 3.53 -18.35
C ALA A 51 3.13 2.72 -18.17
N LYS A 52 4.09 3.23 -17.37
CA LYS A 52 5.38 2.55 -17.12
C LYS A 52 5.25 1.29 -16.25
N LEU A 53 4.11 1.09 -15.58
CA LEU A 53 3.90 0.02 -14.60
C LEU A 53 2.76 -0.93 -14.99
N GLN A 54 2.14 -0.75 -16.16
CA GLN A 54 1.10 -1.67 -16.62
C GLN A 54 1.58 -3.12 -16.78
N LYS A 55 2.89 -3.32 -17.03
CA LYS A 55 3.52 -4.66 -17.05
C LYS A 55 3.71 -5.28 -15.65
N HIS A 56 3.46 -4.51 -14.59
CA HIS A 56 3.65 -4.88 -13.19
C HIS A 56 2.31 -4.85 -12.46
N ILE A 57 1.33 -5.61 -12.96
CA ILE A 57 -0.03 -5.67 -12.41
C ILE A 57 -0.10 -6.33 -11.03
N ILE A 58 0.93 -7.10 -10.67
CA ILE A 58 1.11 -7.66 -9.33
C ILE A 58 1.83 -6.62 -8.47
N ILE A 59 1.09 -5.99 -7.57
CA ILE A 59 1.57 -4.85 -6.78
C ILE A 59 1.37 -5.13 -5.30
N PRO A 60 2.44 -5.50 -4.57
CA PRO A 60 2.39 -5.51 -3.12
C PRO A 60 2.48 -4.07 -2.59
N ILE A 61 1.52 -3.71 -1.75
CA ILE A 61 1.48 -2.45 -1.00
C ILE A 61 1.61 -2.75 0.48
N MET A 62 2.59 -2.16 1.13
CA MET A 62 2.75 -2.20 2.58
C MET A 62 2.35 -0.84 3.16
N LEU A 63 1.36 -0.83 4.04
CA LEU A 63 0.88 0.37 4.73
C LEU A 63 1.16 0.29 6.23
N PHE A 64 1.90 1.26 6.76
CA PHE A 64 2.03 1.52 8.19
C PHE A 64 0.95 2.53 8.60
N SER A 65 -0.05 2.07 9.36
CA SER A 65 -1.16 2.87 9.88
C SER A 65 -0.90 3.21 11.36
N PHE A 66 -0.68 4.49 11.64
CA PHE A 66 -0.42 5.00 12.98
C PHE A 66 -1.70 5.60 13.57
N MET A 67 -2.16 5.07 14.70
CA MET A 67 -3.40 5.47 15.41
C MET A 67 -3.08 5.78 16.87
N GLY A 68 -2.72 7.03 17.18
CA GLY A 68 -2.19 7.39 18.49
C GLY A 68 -0.91 6.61 18.79
N HIS A 69 -0.93 5.77 19.83
CA HIS A 69 0.19 4.89 20.22
C HIS A 69 0.14 3.49 19.59
N HIS A 70 -0.85 3.21 18.75
CA HIS A 70 -1.00 1.93 18.08
C HIS A 70 -0.48 2.02 16.64
N VAL A 71 0.20 0.98 16.20
CA VAL A 71 0.70 0.85 14.83
C VAL A 71 0.19 -0.45 14.26
N LYS A 72 -0.35 -0.38 13.04
CA LYS A 72 -0.82 -1.54 12.29
C LYS A 72 -0.11 -1.59 10.95
N ILE A 73 0.27 -2.80 10.53
CA ILE A 73 0.82 -3.07 9.21
C ILE A 73 -0.27 -3.74 8.39
N ILE A 74 -0.56 -3.18 7.21
CA ILE A 74 -1.57 -3.70 6.29
C ILE A 74 -0.88 -3.99 4.97
N GLU A 75 -1.03 -5.22 4.48
CA GLU A 75 -0.56 -5.61 3.16
C GLU A 75 -1.71 -5.68 2.17
N GLY A 76 -1.66 -4.85 1.13
CA GLY A 76 -2.54 -4.90 -0.01
C GLY A 76 -1.89 -5.69 -1.14
N TYR A 77 -2.62 -6.62 -1.74
CA TYR A 77 -2.13 -7.43 -2.85
C TYR A 77 -3.16 -7.42 -3.99
N HIS A 78 -2.69 -7.14 -5.20
CA HIS A 78 -3.46 -7.28 -6.42
C HIS A 78 -2.79 -8.36 -7.28
N ASP A 79 -3.54 -9.37 -7.72
CA ASP A 79 -3.02 -10.54 -8.44
C ASP A 79 -3.21 -10.49 -9.97
N GLY A 80 -3.89 -9.45 -10.48
CA GLY A 80 -4.04 -9.22 -11.91
C GLY A 80 -4.87 -10.26 -12.64
N ASP A 81 -6.00 -10.70 -12.04
CA ASP A 81 -6.93 -11.70 -12.58
C ASP A 81 -6.41 -13.15 -12.60
N ARG A 82 -5.52 -13.51 -11.68
CA ARG A 82 -5.26 -14.93 -11.40
C ARG A 82 -6.28 -15.42 -10.37
N PRO A 83 -6.85 -16.64 -10.52
CA PRO A 83 -7.70 -17.19 -9.46
C PRO A 83 -6.90 -17.23 -8.14
N PRO A 84 -7.54 -16.97 -6.99
CA PRO A 84 -6.87 -16.94 -5.71
C PRO A 84 -6.10 -18.24 -5.53
N LYS A 85 -4.78 -18.14 -5.29
CA LYS A 85 -3.99 -19.32 -4.98
C LYS A 85 -4.60 -19.95 -3.71
N PRO A 86 -4.80 -21.28 -3.68
CA PRO A 86 -5.29 -21.94 -2.48
C PRO A 86 -4.37 -21.55 -1.31
N PHE A 87 -4.97 -21.04 -0.22
CA PHE A 87 -4.26 -20.73 1.00
C PHE A 87 -3.70 -22.03 1.59
N VAL A 88 -2.46 -22.39 1.23
CA VAL A 88 -1.71 -23.45 1.89
C VAL A 88 -1.15 -22.84 3.16
N ARG A 89 -1.74 -23.18 4.31
CA ARG A 89 -1.08 -22.99 5.61
C ARG A 89 0.05 -24.01 5.69
N VAL A 90 1.29 -23.52 5.81
CA VAL A 90 2.46 -24.30 6.20
C VAL A 90 2.52 -24.35 7.72
#